data_AF-A0A4R0YWR1-F1
#
_entry.id   AF-A0A4R0YWR1-F1
#
_cell.length_a   1.000
_cell.length_b   1.000
_cell.length_c   1.000
_cell.angle_alpha   90.00
_cell.angle_beta   90.00
_cell.angle_gamma   90.00
#
_symmetry.space_group_name_H-M   'P 1'
#
loop_
_entity.id
_entity.type
_entity.pdbx_description
1 polymer ?
#
loop_
_entity_poly.entity_id
_entity_poly.type
_entity_poly.pdbx_seq_one_letter_code
_entity_poly.pdbx_strand_id
1 'polypeptide(L)'
;MTEVDVDITRITQTDPDAKRLQLLRCVGPVVATALIAAVGDARQFTNGRQKAASLGLTPRQHSSVGQERSGHQQAYVRSLLVHGARSALRTAPTKDDRLSQWFVRLSQRAHPNVACIALANKMARLAWALLYRHRDCDPVLAAA
;
A
#
# COMPACT_ATOMS: atom_id res chain seq x y z
N MET A 1 6.50 13.87 -19.87
CA MET A 1 5.78 12.71 -19.32
C MET A 1 6.13 11.55 -20.22
N THR A 2 6.72 10.47 -19.69
CA THR A 2 7.22 9.37 -20.54
C THR A 2 6.04 8.56 -21.06
N GLU A 3 6.17 7.92 -22.22
CA GLU A 3 5.12 7.11 -22.86
C GLU A 3 4.56 6.03 -21.90
N VAL A 4 5.44 5.47 -21.07
CA VAL A 4 5.12 4.47 -20.05
C VAL A 4 4.18 5.02 -18.96
N ASP A 5 4.31 6.31 -18.57
CA ASP A 5 3.43 6.92 -17.57
C ASP A 5 1.98 7.04 -18.07
N VAL A 6 1.82 7.28 -19.39
CA VAL A 6 0.51 7.35 -20.04
C VAL A 6 -0.16 5.99 -20.02
N ASP A 7 0.58 4.92 -20.32
CA ASP A 7 0.06 3.55 -20.29
C ASP A 7 -0.33 3.10 -18.89
N ILE A 8 0.49 3.39 -17.87
CA ILE A 8 0.14 3.10 -16.46
C ILE A 8 -1.16 3.81 -16.07
N THR A 9 -1.31 5.07 -16.47
CA THR A 9 -2.53 5.84 -16.18
C THR A 9 -3.74 5.24 -16.89
N ARG A 10 -3.59 4.81 -18.14
CA ARG A 10 -4.66 4.18 -18.93
C ARG A 10 -5.09 2.82 -18.33
N ILE A 11 -4.13 1.99 -17.93
CA ILE A 11 -4.39 0.70 -17.28
C ILE A 11 -5.15 0.91 -15.97
N THR A 12 -4.70 1.85 -15.13
CA THR A 12 -5.35 2.15 -13.85
C THR A 12 -6.73 2.79 -13.98
N GLN A 13 -7.05 3.44 -15.11
CA GLN A 13 -8.39 3.94 -15.40
C GLN A 13 -9.36 2.85 -15.89
N THR A 14 -8.84 1.72 -16.36
CA THR A 14 -9.67 0.62 -16.89
C THR A 14 -9.88 -0.46 -15.82
N ASP A 15 -8.89 -0.67 -14.96
CA ASP A 15 -8.91 -1.68 -13.91
C ASP A 15 -9.69 -1.20 -12.66
N PRO A 16 -10.78 -1.88 -12.25
CA PRO A 16 -11.57 -1.50 -11.09
C PRO A 16 -10.80 -1.65 -9.77
N ASP A 17 -9.89 -2.59 -9.66
CA ASP A 17 -9.07 -2.79 -8.47
C ASP A 17 -7.99 -1.71 -8.38
N ALA A 18 -7.43 -1.29 -9.52
CA ALA A 18 -6.51 -0.15 -9.54
C ALA A 18 -7.19 1.15 -9.08
N LYS A 19 -8.45 1.37 -9.45
CA LYS A 19 -9.24 2.51 -8.95
C LYS A 19 -9.48 2.42 -7.44
N ARG A 20 -9.84 1.24 -6.93
CA ARG A 20 -10.05 1.03 -5.49
C ARG A 20 -8.78 1.27 -4.69
N LEU A 21 -7.65 0.78 -5.18
CA LEU A 21 -6.36 0.96 -4.51
C LEU A 21 -5.94 2.43 -4.47
N GLN A 22 -6.26 3.22 -5.49
CA GLN A 22 -5.98 4.67 -5.51
C GLN A 22 -6.77 5.49 -4.48
N LEU A 23 -7.81 4.90 -3.87
CA LEU A 23 -8.48 5.53 -2.71
C LEU A 23 -7.60 5.50 -1.45
N LEU A 24 -6.64 4.57 -1.39
CA LEU A 24 -5.71 4.49 -0.28
C LEU A 24 -4.75 5.67 -0.32
N ARG A 25 -4.49 6.24 0.85
CA ARG A 25 -3.46 7.27 0.97
C ARG A 25 -2.10 6.71 0.57
N CYS A 26 -1.31 7.54 -0.12
CA CYS A 26 0.03 7.19 -0.64
C CYS A 26 0.03 6.30 -1.88
N VAL A 27 -1.14 5.91 -2.39
CA VAL A 27 -1.25 5.01 -3.54
C VAL A 27 -1.71 5.79 -4.76
N GLY A 28 -0.75 6.09 -5.65
CA GLY A 28 -1.04 6.63 -6.98
C GLY A 28 -1.06 5.54 -8.07
N PRO A 29 -1.27 5.88 -9.35
CA PRO A 29 -1.35 4.93 -10.46
C PRO A 29 -0.21 3.91 -10.53
N VAL A 30 1.03 4.39 -10.35
CA VAL A 30 2.24 3.54 -10.35
C VAL A 30 2.22 2.55 -9.18
N VAL A 31 1.89 3.03 -7.98
CA VAL A 31 1.85 2.20 -6.77
C VAL A 31 0.71 1.19 -6.84
N ALA A 32 -0.45 1.59 -7.36
CA ALA A 32 -1.61 0.72 -7.54
C ALA A 32 -1.29 -0.43 -8.51
N THR A 33 -0.72 -0.12 -9.68
CA THR A 33 -0.34 -1.13 -10.67
C THR A 33 0.75 -2.06 -10.14
N ALA A 34 1.76 -1.51 -9.44
CA ALA A 34 2.79 -2.31 -8.79
C ALA A 34 2.23 -3.22 -7.68
N LEU A 35 1.24 -2.75 -6.91
CA LEU A 35 0.57 -3.53 -5.89
C LEU A 35 -0.21 -4.69 -6.50
N ILE A 36 -0.97 -4.45 -7.57
CA ILE A 36 -1.71 -5.51 -8.30
C ILE A 36 -0.74 -6.55 -8.81
N ALA A 37 0.31 -6.14 -9.52
CA ALA A 37 1.34 -7.03 -10.03
C ALA A 37 2.04 -7.84 -8.91
N ALA A 38 2.32 -7.21 -7.78
CA ALA A 38 2.97 -7.86 -6.65
C ALA A 38 2.04 -8.75 -5.82
N VAL A 39 0.73 -8.50 -5.83
CA VAL A 39 -0.27 -9.32 -5.13
C VAL A 39 -0.62 -10.55 -5.94
N GLY A 40 -0.78 -10.43 -7.26
CA GLY A 40 -1.30 -11.51 -8.08
C GLY A 40 -2.65 -11.97 -7.53
N ASP A 41 -2.78 -13.25 -7.22
CA ASP A 41 -3.96 -13.77 -6.51
C ASP A 41 -3.85 -13.49 -4.99
N ALA A 42 -4.70 -12.59 -4.51
CA ALA A 42 -4.77 -12.21 -3.10
C ALA A 42 -5.09 -13.38 -2.16
N ARG A 43 -5.70 -14.47 -2.66
CA ARG A 43 -6.05 -15.67 -1.90
C ARG A 43 -4.83 -16.50 -1.48
N GLN A 44 -3.68 -16.27 -2.10
CA GLN A 44 -2.43 -16.94 -1.74
C GLN A 44 -1.94 -16.51 -0.34
N PHE A 45 -2.46 -15.41 0.20
CA PHE A 45 -2.16 -14.96 1.56
C PHE A 45 -3.35 -15.25 2.48
N THR A 46 -3.10 -15.81 3.66
CA THR A 46 -4.13 -16.09 4.68
C THR A 46 -4.65 -14.79 5.33
N ASN A 47 -3.82 -13.76 5.40
CA ASN A 47 -4.20 -12.46 5.98
C ASN A 47 -3.30 -11.31 5.46
N GLY A 48 -3.75 -10.07 5.67
CA GLY A 48 -3.00 -8.88 5.28
C GLY A 48 -1.64 -8.73 5.98
N ARG A 49 -1.44 -9.37 7.15
CA ARG A 49 -0.13 -9.38 7.83
C ARG A 49 0.89 -10.21 7.03
N GLN A 50 0.48 -11.36 6.49
CA GLN A 50 1.34 -12.16 5.60
C GLN A 50 1.70 -11.39 4.33
N LYS A 51 0.76 -10.62 3.77
CA LYS A 51 1.08 -9.75 2.62
C LYS A 51 2.07 -8.64 2.99
N ALA A 52 1.87 -7.95 4.12
CA ALA A 52 2.81 -6.93 4.56
C ALA A 52 4.20 -7.53 4.89
N ALA A 53 4.24 -8.76 5.40
CA ALA A 53 5.48 -9.49 5.65
C ALA A 53 6.20 -9.88 4.35
N SER A 54 5.48 -10.29 3.29
CA SER A 54 6.09 -10.59 1.99
C SER A 54 6.68 -9.35 1.31
N LEU A 55 6.18 -8.15 1.63
CA LEU A 55 6.78 -6.87 1.22
C LEU A 55 7.90 -6.38 2.15
N GLY A 56 8.25 -7.12 3.21
CA GLY A 56 9.27 -6.71 4.17
C GLY A 56 8.90 -5.48 5.01
N LEU A 57 7.60 -5.22 5.21
CA LEU A 57 7.07 -4.09 5.99
C LEU A 57 6.78 -4.44 7.46
N THR A 58 6.88 -5.72 7.83
CA THR A 58 6.64 -6.22 9.19
C THR A 58 7.94 -6.78 9.78
N PRO A 59 8.25 -6.50 11.06
CA PRO A 59 9.34 -7.17 11.76
C PRO A 59 9.18 -8.69 11.66
N ARG A 60 10.26 -9.36 11.27
CA ARG A 60 10.35 -10.77 10.91
C ARG A 60 9.59 -11.70 11.87
N GLN A 61 8.42 -12.19 11.46
CA GLN A 61 7.82 -13.40 12.03
C GLN A 61 8.07 -14.56 11.07
N HIS A 62 8.55 -15.67 11.63
CA HIS A 62 8.79 -16.92 10.92
C HIS A 62 7.46 -17.66 10.70
N SER A 63 7.39 -18.45 9.62
CA SER A 63 6.27 -19.30 9.12
C SER A 63 5.35 -18.61 8.09
N SER A 64 5.13 -19.11 6.86
CA SER A 64 5.49 -20.40 6.24
C SER A 64 5.90 -20.23 4.77
N VAL A 65 6.82 -21.13 4.38
CA VAL A 65 7.14 -21.68 3.06
C VAL A 65 5.99 -21.59 2.04
N GLY A 66 6.27 -21.15 0.80
CA GLY A 66 5.40 -21.46 -0.34
C GLY A 66 5.34 -20.49 -1.53
N GLN A 67 5.77 -19.22 -1.40
CA GLN A 67 5.76 -18.29 -2.56
C GLN A 67 7.17 -17.89 -2.91
N GLU A 68 7.57 -18.18 -4.15
CA GLU A 68 8.81 -17.69 -4.75
C GLU A 68 8.91 -16.18 -4.53
N ARG A 69 9.82 -15.78 -3.66
CA ARG A 69 10.10 -14.37 -3.41
C ARG A 69 10.89 -13.85 -4.60
N SER A 70 10.20 -13.26 -5.58
CA SER A 70 10.84 -12.35 -6.54
C SER A 70 11.32 -11.12 -5.78
N GLY A 71 12.43 -11.25 -5.04
CA GLY A 71 12.87 -10.29 -4.01
C GLY A 71 13.03 -8.86 -4.52
N HIS A 72 13.38 -8.71 -5.80
CA HIS A 72 13.49 -7.41 -6.47
C HIS A 72 12.15 -6.68 -6.62
N GLN A 73 11.09 -7.40 -7.03
CA GLN A 73 9.77 -6.80 -7.20
C GLN A 73 9.16 -6.39 -5.85
N GLN A 74 9.34 -7.22 -4.82
CA GLN A 74 8.88 -6.93 -3.46
C GLN A 74 9.63 -5.74 -2.86
N ALA A 75 10.95 -5.65 -3.08
CA ALA A 75 11.76 -4.50 -2.67
C ALA A 75 11.33 -3.20 -3.40
N TYR A 76 11.02 -3.28 -4.69
CA TYR A 76 10.53 -2.14 -5.47
C TYR A 76 9.18 -1.62 -4.96
N VAL A 77 8.21 -2.51 -4.75
CA VAL A 77 6.88 -2.14 -4.20
C VAL A 77 7.01 -1.55 -2.80
N ARG A 78 7.90 -2.11 -1.96
CA ARG A 78 8.21 -1.56 -0.64
C ARG A 78 8.72 -0.12 -0.76
N SER A 79 9.68 0.12 -1.64
CA SER A 79 10.22 1.48 -1.86
C SER A 79 9.13 2.44 -2.32
N LEU A 80 8.30 2.04 -3.28
CA LEU A 80 7.18 2.86 -3.76
C LEU A 80 6.22 3.25 -2.62
N LEU A 81 5.81 2.29 -1.79
CA LEU A 81 4.94 2.56 -0.64
C LEU A 81 5.57 3.50 0.37
N VAL A 82 6.87 3.35 0.64
CA VAL A 82 7.60 4.23 1.57
C VAL A 82 7.75 5.64 1.00
N HIS A 83 8.02 5.79 -0.30
CA HIS A 83 8.05 7.09 -0.97
C HIS A 83 6.68 7.76 -0.95
N GLY A 84 5.62 7.01 -1.23
CA GLY A 84 4.24 7.49 -1.09
C GLY A 84 3.95 7.94 0.34
N ALA A 85 4.34 7.16 1.35
CA ALA A 85 4.19 7.52 2.76
C ALA A 85 4.93 8.80 3.14
N ARG A 86 6.15 9.00 2.61
CA ARG A 86 6.93 10.22 2.82
C ARG A 86 6.26 11.43 2.16
N SER A 87 5.68 11.28 0.98
CA SER A 87 4.88 12.33 0.33
C SER A 87 3.62 12.66 1.13
N ALA A 88 2.91 11.64 1.61
CA ALA A 88 1.75 11.83 2.48
C ALA A 88 2.11 12.53 3.79
N LEU A 89 3.31 12.33 4.35
CA LEU A 89 3.73 12.98 5.59
C LEU A 89 3.83 14.49 5.41
N ARG A 90 4.25 14.94 4.23
CA ARG A 90 4.34 16.36 3.89
C ARG A 90 2.97 17.03 3.79
N THR A 91 1.94 16.29 3.38
CA THR A 91 0.57 16.81 3.18
C THR A 91 -0.40 16.42 4.30
N ALA A 92 0.04 15.64 5.29
CA ALA A 92 -0.80 15.22 6.41
C ALA A 92 -1.17 16.36 7.37
N PRO A 93 -0.29 17.33 7.69
CA PRO A 93 -0.63 18.43 8.59
C PRO A 93 -1.75 19.35 8.08
N THR A 94 -2.01 19.36 6.77
CA THR A 94 -3.05 20.21 6.15
C THR A 94 -4.41 19.51 6.05
N LYS A 95 -4.58 18.35 6.70
CA LYS A 95 -5.77 17.51 6.58
C LYS A 95 -6.27 17.07 7.94
N ASP A 96 -7.59 17.05 8.11
CA ASP A 96 -8.26 16.73 9.38
C ASP A 96 -8.77 15.29 9.50
N ASP A 97 -8.41 14.40 8.56
CA ASP A 97 -8.81 13.00 8.67
C ASP A 97 -8.06 12.25 9.79
N ARG A 98 -8.74 11.27 10.40
CA ARG A 98 -8.21 10.47 11.52
C ARG A 98 -6.86 9.82 11.20
N LEU A 99 -6.65 9.40 9.95
CA LEU A 99 -5.41 8.81 9.50
C LEU A 99 -4.26 9.83 9.45
N SER A 100 -4.49 11.03 8.90
CA SER A 100 -3.54 12.14 8.92
C SER A 100 -3.16 12.52 10.35
N GLN A 101 -4.15 12.68 11.23
CA GLN A 101 -3.91 13.03 12.62
C GLN A 101 -3.14 11.93 13.37
N TRP A 102 -3.44 10.65 13.11
CA TRP A 102 -2.65 9.53 13.62
C TRP A 102 -1.21 9.57 13.09
N PHE A 103 -1.03 9.85 11.80
CA PHE A 103 0.27 9.84 11.16
C PHE A 103 1.17 10.99 11.63
N VAL A 104 0.61 12.20 11.77
CA VAL A 104 1.30 13.37 12.32
C VAL A 104 1.71 13.10 13.77
N ARG A 105 0.79 12.62 14.63
CA ARG A 105 1.11 12.25 16.02
C ARG A 105 2.19 11.17 16.10
N LEU A 106 2.17 10.19 15.19
CA LEU A 106 3.21 9.16 15.13
C LEU A 106 4.56 9.75 14.75
N SER A 107 4.62 10.67 13.78
CA SER A 107 5.87 11.32 13.37
C SER A 107 6.45 12.27 14.43
N GLN A 108 5.63 12.76 15.36
CA GLN A 108 6.09 13.61 16.46
C GLN A 108 6.78 12.80 17.57
N ARG A 109 6.39 11.54 17.76
CA ARG A 109 6.90 10.68 18.85
C ARG A 109 7.92 9.62 18.40
N ALA A 110 8.11 9.45 17.10
CA ALA A 110 8.99 8.45 16.52
C ALA A 110 9.75 9.01 15.32
N HIS A 111 10.89 8.39 14.96
CA HIS A 111 11.68 8.82 13.82
C HIS A 111 10.83 8.83 12.52
N PRO A 112 10.94 9.84 11.64
CA PRO A 112 10.08 9.98 10.44
C PRO A 112 10.05 8.73 9.54
N ASN A 113 11.19 8.05 9.39
CA ASN A 113 11.26 6.79 8.63
C ASN A 113 10.44 5.67 9.28
N VAL A 114 10.38 5.59 10.61
CA VAL A 114 9.55 4.61 11.34
C VAL A 114 8.07 4.91 11.09
N ALA A 115 7.68 6.19 11.15
CA ALA A 115 6.31 6.59 10.83
C ALA A 115 5.95 6.22 9.38
N CYS A 116 6.84 6.49 8.41
CA CYS A 116 6.60 6.15 7.00
C CYS A 116 6.44 4.64 6.79
N ILE A 117 7.26 3.82 7.43
CA ILE A 117 7.15 2.35 7.38
C ILE A 117 5.83 1.89 8.01
N ALA A 118 5.42 2.48 9.12
CA ALA A 118 4.16 2.14 9.78
C ALA A 118 2.95 2.47 8.88
N LEU A 119 2.96 3.62 8.21
CA LEU A 119 1.92 3.98 7.24
C LEU A 119 1.93 3.03 6.04
N ALA A 120 3.10 2.75 5.47
CA ALA A 120 3.24 1.79 4.36
C ALA A 120 2.71 0.40 4.74
N ASN A 121 2.99 -0.10 5.95
CA ASN A 121 2.47 -1.37 6.46
C ASN A 121 0.94 -1.33 6.59
N LYS A 122 0.38 -0.26 7.16
CA LYS A 122 -1.09 -0.08 7.22
C LYS A 122 -1.71 -0.11 5.82
N MET A 123 -1.13 0.60 4.85
CA MET A 123 -1.63 0.63 3.47
C MET A 123 -1.50 -0.70 2.76
N ALA A 124 -0.41 -1.44 2.95
CA ALA A 124 -0.25 -2.78 2.38
C ALA A 124 -1.32 -3.76 2.89
N ARG A 125 -1.69 -3.66 4.17
CA ARG A 125 -2.74 -4.49 4.77
C ARG A 125 -4.13 -4.14 4.24
N LEU A 126 -4.41 -2.84 4.06
CA LEU A 126 -5.67 -2.37 3.47
C LEU A 126 -5.76 -2.76 1.99
N ALA A 127 -4.69 -2.57 1.22
CA ALA A 127 -4.59 -2.99 -0.17
C ALA A 127 -4.90 -4.48 -0.33
N TRP A 128 -4.30 -5.33 0.52
CA TRP A 128 -4.63 -6.75 0.54
C TRP A 128 -6.10 -7.01 0.85
N ALA A 129 -6.68 -6.33 1.85
CA ALA A 129 -8.07 -6.54 2.21
C ALA A 129 -9.05 -6.13 1.09
N LEU A 130 -8.76 -5.04 0.38
CA LEU A 130 -9.52 -4.59 -0.78
C LEU A 130 -9.48 -5.61 -1.92
N LEU A 131 -8.29 -6.15 -2.22
CA LEU A 131 -8.11 -7.16 -3.26
C LEU A 131 -8.72 -8.51 -2.85
N TYR A 132 -8.50 -8.96 -1.61
CA TYR A 132 -9.00 -10.25 -1.14
C TYR A 132 -10.54 -10.31 -1.14
N ARG A 133 -11.21 -9.21 -0.79
CA ARG A 133 -12.68 -9.18 -0.72
C ARG A 133 -13.36 -9.11 -2.08
N HIS A 134 -12.67 -8.67 -3.14
CA HIS A 134 -13.09 -8.58 -4.55
C HIS A 134 -14.54 -8.17 -4.91
N ARG A 135 -15.48 -7.88 -4.00
CA ARG A 135 -16.90 -7.74 -4.35
C ARG A 135 -17.80 -6.81 -3.53
N ASP A 136 -17.54 -6.45 -2.28
CA ASP A 136 -18.46 -5.54 -1.57
C ASP A 136 -17.65 -4.44 -0.86
N CYS A 137 -17.68 -3.23 -1.44
CA CYS A 137 -17.04 -2.07 -0.84
C CYS A 137 -18.08 -1.29 -0.04
N ASP A 138 -17.95 -1.32 1.29
CA ASP A 138 -18.40 -0.23 2.13
C ASP A 138 -17.37 0.91 2.06
N PRO A 139 -17.77 2.15 1.71
CA PRO A 139 -16.88 3.29 1.52
C PRO A 139 -16.15 3.75 2.80
N VAL A 140 -16.49 3.17 3.96
CA VAL A 140 -15.99 3.58 5.28
C VAL A 140 -14.52 3.20 5.50
N LEU A 141 -14.01 2.15 4.84
CA LEU A 141 -12.61 1.71 5.00
C LEU A 141 -11.60 2.59 4.23
N ALA A 142 -12.05 3.37 3.24
CA ALA A 142 -11.19 4.27 2.46
C ALA A 142 -10.85 5.58 3.20
N ALA A 143 -11.61 5.94 4.24
CA ALA A 143 -11.50 7.21 4.96
C ALA A 143 -10.90 7.10 6.38
N ALA A 144 -10.44 5.91 6.81
CA ALA A 144 -9.95 5.63 8.16
C ALA A 144 -8.42 5.47 8.26
#